data_AF-R2SUZ3-F1
#
_entry.id   AF-R2SUZ3-F1
#
_cell.length_a   1.000
_cell.length_b   1.000
_cell.length_c   1.000
_cell.angle_alpha   90.00
_cell.angle_beta   90.00
_cell.angle_gamma   90.00
#
_symmetry.space_group_name_H-M   'P 1'
#
loop_
_entity.id
_entity.type
_entity.pdbx_description
1 polymer ?
#
loop_
_entity_poly.entity_id
_entity_poly.type
_entity_poly.pdbx_seq_one_letter_code
_entity_poly.pdbx_strand_id
1 'polypeptide(L)'
;MEPKLLPNGILYEFSTPENEFLDFDTEILKDLINEGVDTEYLVSEFTKRKQDIPRAFEMLTEETLKNESIMSREELEKEIGL
;
A
#
# COMPACT_ATOMS: atom_id res chain seq x y z
N MET A 1 -2.29 24.76 0.79
CA MET A 1 -3.12 23.78 0.05
C MET A 1 -4.18 24.58 -0.68
N GLU A 2 -4.21 24.54 -2.01
CA GLU A 2 -5.25 25.22 -2.79
C GLU A 2 -5.97 24.20 -3.69
N PRO A 3 -7.27 23.98 -3.49
CA PRO A 3 -8.03 23.05 -4.31
C PRO A 3 -8.26 23.63 -5.71
N LYS A 4 -8.12 22.82 -6.76
CA LYS A 4 -8.50 23.17 -8.13
C LYS A 4 -9.74 22.38 -8.55
N LEU A 5 -10.73 23.08 -9.07
CA LEU A 5 -12.03 22.55 -9.49
C LEU A 5 -11.97 22.16 -10.96
N LEU A 6 -12.22 20.89 -11.28
CA LEU A 6 -12.38 20.43 -12.66
C LEU A 6 -13.84 20.62 -13.14
N PRO A 7 -14.07 20.88 -14.45
CA PRO A 7 -15.37 21.31 -14.98
C PRO A 7 -16.53 20.32 -14.80
N ASN A 8 -16.23 19.06 -14.51
CA ASN A 8 -17.16 17.93 -14.50
C ASN A 8 -17.47 17.37 -13.10
N GLY A 9 -17.12 18.10 -12.03
CA GLY A 9 -17.72 17.98 -10.70
C GLY A 9 -17.50 16.63 -10.00
N ILE A 10 -16.78 16.70 -8.87
CA ILE A 10 -16.59 15.62 -7.87
C ILE A 10 -15.39 14.68 -8.13
N LEU A 11 -14.23 15.19 -8.55
CA LEU A 11 -12.95 14.53 -8.28
C LEU A 11 -11.89 15.56 -7.90
N TYR A 12 -11.33 15.40 -6.69
CA TYR A 12 -10.04 15.99 -6.32
C TYR A 12 -8.96 15.04 -6.85
N GLU A 13 -8.11 15.51 -7.75
CA GLU A 13 -6.86 14.80 -8.03
C GLU A 13 -5.90 15.11 -6.88
N PHE A 14 -5.79 14.17 -5.94
CA PHE A 14 -4.71 14.18 -4.97
C PHE A 14 -3.45 13.75 -5.71
N SER A 15 -2.76 14.70 -6.35
CA SER A 15 -1.39 14.45 -6.81
C SER A 15 -0.52 14.28 -5.57
N THR A 16 -0.14 13.04 -5.28
CA THR A 16 0.85 12.77 -4.25
C THR A 16 2.16 13.39 -4.72
N PRO A 17 2.77 14.35 -3.97
CA PRO A 17 4.19 14.59 -4.14
C PRO A 17 4.86 13.23 -3.93
N GLU A 18 5.80 12.84 -4.79
CA GLU A 18 6.52 11.55 -4.75
C GLU A 18 6.56 11.00 -3.32
N ASN A 19 5.66 10.06 -3.02
CA ASN A 19 5.41 9.65 -1.65
C ASN A 19 6.64 8.87 -1.18
N GLU A 20 7.52 9.52 -0.41
CA GLU A 20 8.52 8.86 0.45
C GLU A 20 7.87 7.87 1.43
N PHE A 21 6.54 7.86 1.53
CA PHE A 21 5.79 7.04 2.47
C PHE A 21 5.95 5.52 2.25
N LEU A 22 6.31 5.06 1.03
CA LEU A 22 6.48 3.64 0.72
C LEU A 22 7.58 3.42 -0.34
N ASP A 23 8.84 3.68 0.02
CA ASP A 23 9.99 3.32 -0.83
C ASP A 23 10.31 1.82 -0.73
N PHE A 24 9.45 0.99 -1.31
CA PHE A 24 9.62 -0.46 -1.32
C PHE A 24 10.88 -0.91 -2.05
N ASP A 25 11.33 -0.14 -3.05
CA ASP A 25 12.51 -0.52 -3.82
C ASP A 25 13.76 -0.47 -2.92
N THR A 26 13.93 0.59 -2.14
CA THR A 26 15.04 0.69 -1.17
C THR A 26 14.93 -0.34 -0.05
N GLU A 27 13.73 -0.59 0.48
CA GLU A 27 13.54 -1.56 1.56
C GLU A 27 13.82 -3.00 1.08
N ILE A 28 13.35 -3.39 -0.12
CA ILE A 28 13.69 -4.69 -0.71
C ILE A 28 15.21 -4.82 -0.86
N LEU A 29 15.90 -3.79 -1.35
CA LEU A 29 17.35 -3.84 -1.52
C LEU A 29 18.09 -3.99 -0.20
N LYS A 30 17.66 -3.28 0.85
CA LYS A 30 18.23 -3.44 2.21
C LYS A 30 18.05 -4.87 2.72
N ASP A 31 16.86 -5.44 2.54
CA ASP A 31 16.57 -6.81 2.96
C ASP A 31 17.47 -7.82 2.23
N LEU A 32 17.60 -7.71 0.90
CA LEU A 32 18.46 -8.58 0.10
C LEU A 32 19.94 -8.49 0.53
N ILE A 33 20.42 -7.30 0.87
CA ILE A 33 21.79 -7.09 1.37
C ILE A 33 21.95 -7.73 2.76
N ASN A 34 20.97 -7.54 3.66
CA ASN A 34 20.99 -8.10 5.01
C ASN A 34 20.91 -9.64 5.00
N GLU A 35 20.18 -10.22 4.05
CA GLU A 35 20.10 -11.66 3.82
C GLU A 35 21.38 -12.24 3.20
N GLY A 36 22.29 -11.40 2.70
CA GLY A 36 23.53 -11.83 2.07
C GLY A 36 23.31 -12.49 0.72
N VAL A 37 22.29 -12.07 -0.04
CA VAL A 37 22.00 -12.59 -1.37
C VAL A 37 23.17 -12.33 -2.31
N ASP A 38 23.60 -13.35 -3.04
CA ASP A 38 24.68 -13.20 -4.01
C ASP A 38 24.31 -12.18 -5.09
N THR A 39 25.29 -11.36 -5.46
CA THR A 39 25.21 -10.43 -6.59
C THR A 39 24.69 -11.07 -7.88
N GLU A 40 24.99 -12.34 -8.14
CA GLU A 40 24.48 -13.07 -9.31
C GLU A 40 22.95 -13.19 -9.30
N TYR A 41 22.35 -13.33 -8.12
CA TYR A 41 20.90 -13.51 -7.94
C TYR A 41 20.16 -12.25 -7.50
N LEU A 42 20.88 -11.18 -7.19
CA LEU A 42 20.32 -9.95 -6.61
C LEU A 42 19.18 -9.38 -7.47
N VAL A 43 19.38 -9.30 -8.78
CA VAL A 43 18.38 -8.73 -9.70
C VAL A 43 17.16 -9.63 -9.83
N SER A 44 17.35 -10.96 -9.88
CA SER A 44 16.22 -11.90 -9.95
C SER A 44 15.40 -11.90 -8.67
N GLU A 45 16.05 -11.88 -7.50
CA GLU A 45 15.38 -11.88 -6.20
C GLU A 45 14.69 -10.54 -5.92
N PHE A 46 15.29 -9.42 -6.33
CA PHE A 46 14.66 -8.10 -6.29
C PHE A 46 13.39 -8.07 -7.15
N THR A 47 13.49 -8.52 -8.41
CA THR A 47 12.36 -8.50 -9.34
C THR A 47 11.20 -9.35 -8.83
N LYS A 48 11.51 -10.53 -8.28
CA LYS A 48 10.53 -11.44 -7.69
C LYS A 48 9.80 -10.79 -6.50
N ARG A 49 10.54 -10.27 -5.51
CA ARG A 49 9.94 -9.59 -4.35
C ARG A 49 9.10 -8.38 -4.75
N LYS A 50 9.55 -7.60 -5.72
CA LYS A 50 8.80 -6.46 -6.27
C LYS A 50 7.48 -6.88 -6.93
N GLN A 51 7.47 -8.01 -7.65
CA GLN A 51 6.26 -8.55 -8.27
C GLN A 51 5.28 -9.16 -7.26
N ASP A 52 5.77 -9.61 -6.12
CA ASP A 52 4.93 -10.19 -5.07
C ASP A 52 4.18 -9.11 -4.24
N ILE A 53 4.63 -7.85 -4.25
CA ILE A 53 4.01 -6.75 -3.49
C ILE A 53 2.53 -6.53 -3.85
N PRO A 54 2.13 -6.33 -5.12
CA PRO A 54 0.73 -6.15 -5.48
C PRO A 54 -0.15 -7.31 -5.01
N ARG A 55 0.36 -8.54 -5.17
CA ARG A 55 -0.34 -9.75 -4.75
C ARG A 55 -0.51 -9.81 -3.23
N ALA A 56 0.49 -9.38 -2.47
CA ALA A 56 0.38 -9.30 -1.00
C ALA A 56 -0.72 -8.32 -0.58
N PHE A 57 -0.85 -7.17 -1.25
CA PHE A 57 -1.95 -6.22 -1.01
C PHE A 57 -3.32 -6.80 -1.36
N GLU A 58 -3.44 -7.53 -2.47
CA GLU A 58 -4.67 -8.23 -2.84
C GLU A 58 -5.06 -9.25 -1.75
N MET A 59 -4.10 -10.04 -1.27
CA MET A 59 -4.33 -11.01 -0.20
C MET A 59 -4.78 -10.33 1.09
N LEU A 60 -4.11 -9.26 1.53
CA LEU A 60 -4.51 -8.49 2.72
C LEU A 60 -5.93 -7.92 2.58
N THR A 61 -6.29 -7.46 1.38
CA THR A 61 -7.63 -6.95 1.09
C THR A 61 -8.66 -8.07 1.17
N GLU A 62 -8.39 -9.22 0.56
CA GLU A 62 -9.28 -10.39 0.64
C GLU A 62 -9.44 -10.92 2.06
N GLU A 63 -8.37 -10.97 2.84
CA GLU A 63 -8.40 -11.39 4.24
C GLU A 63 -9.18 -10.40 5.10
N THR A 64 -9.03 -9.10 4.86
CA THR A 64 -9.80 -8.07 5.54
C THR A 64 -11.28 -8.20 5.19
N LEU A 65 -11.63 -8.37 3.91
CA LEU A 65 -13.02 -8.56 3.48
C LEU A 65 -13.66 -9.86 4.01
N LYS A 66 -12.86 -10.92 4.22
CA LYS A 66 -13.35 -12.18 4.80
C LYS A 66 -13.55 -12.11 6.31
N ASN A 67 -12.74 -11.31 6.99
CA ASN A 67 -12.76 -11.17 8.45
C ASN A 67 -13.47 -9.89 8.92
N GLU A 68 -13.90 -9.02 8.00
CA GLU A 68 -14.71 -7.85 8.31
C GLU A 68 -16.04 -8.32 8.88
N SER A 69 -16.24 -8.04 10.17
CA SER A 69 -17.58 -7.87 10.69
C SER A 69 -18.17 -6.69 9.95
N ILE A 70 -19.22 -6.93 9.14
CA ILE A 70 -20.01 -5.85 8.54
C ILE A 70 -20.67 -5.11 9.71
N MET A 71 -19.98 -4.10 10.23
CA MET A 71 -20.50 -3.23 11.27
C MET A 71 -21.24 -2.08 10.61
N SER A 72 -22.40 -1.75 11.15
CA SER A 72 -23.11 -0.53 10.75
C SER A 72 -22.34 0.71 11.22
N ARG A 73 -22.59 1.84 10.58
CA ARG A 73 -21.99 3.13 10.95
C ARG A 73 -22.22 3.47 12.43
N GLU A 74 -23.41 3.16 12.95
CA GLU A 74 -23.79 3.40 14.34
C GLU A 74 -23.00 2.50 15.31
N GLU A 75 -22.65 1.28 14.91
CA GLU A 75 -21.80 0.37 15.70
C GLU A 75 -20.34 0.83 15.71
N LEU A 76 -19.83 1.32 14.58
CA LEU A 76 -18.49 1.90 14.48
C LEU A 76 -18.36 3.15 15.36
N GLU A 77 -19.33 4.08 15.27
CA GLU A 77 -19.37 5.31 16.06
C GLU A 77 -19.32 5.00 17.57
N LYS A 78 -20.08 4.01 18.01
CA LYS A 78 -20.09 3.56 19.41
C LYS A 78 -18.79 2.90 19.86
N GLU A 79 -18.10 2.17 19.00
CA GLU A 79 -16.85 1.48 19.32
C GLU A 79 -15.64 2.43 19.39
N ILE A 80 -15.59 3.44 18.52
CA ILE A 80 -14.53 4.47 18.52
C ILE A 80 -14.82 5.68 19.41
N GLY A 81 -15.98 5.71 20.08
CA GLY A 81 -16.35 6.72 21.06
C GLY A 81 -16.79 8.06 20.46
N LEU A 82 -17.39 8.03 19.27
CA LEU A 82 -18.03 9.17 18.60
C LEU A 82 -19.53 9.26 18.90
#